data_AF-A0A0S7YJI2-F1
#
_entry.id   AF-A0A0S7YJI2-F1
#
_cell.length_a   1.000
_cell.length_b   1.000
_cell.length_c   1.000
_cell.angle_alpha   90.00
_cell.angle_beta   90.00
_cell.angle_gamma   90.00
#
_symmetry.space_group_name_H-M   'P 1'
#
loop_
_entity.id
_entity.type
_entity.pdbx_description
1 polymer ?
#
loop_
_entity_poly.entity_id
_entity_poly.type
_entity_poly.pdbx_seq_one_letter_code
_entity_poly.pdbx_strand_id
1 'polypeptide(L)'
;SDGDKYVIIDVRDIYEPRYVSEYNHPNSRVHDVWVNDGIAYSSEWGTGVVVVDVGNGRWGGSPESPVFVTSFATPSGATHAAFPYFQESTGKTYLFLGDEIMNRRGLAWAGYPRSMGSYADQYDPQTGTGGIPLVTRGYIQIFDFTDPENAEMVARYEVPEFGTHNMWIEDDKLYQAYYEGGLRVVDVSGELMGNLYTQGREIAVFKSASPAGYTPNATMVWGAQPHKGHVFFADTNSGLWAVKLLPRTRPVS
;
A
#
# COMPACT_ATOMS: atom_id res chain seq x y z
N SER A 1 13.99 -2.53 -2.07
CA SER A 1 13.88 -3.24 -3.34
C SER A 1 15.16 -3.06 -4.15
N ASP A 2 15.50 -4.05 -4.96
CA ASP A 2 16.60 -4.01 -5.93
C ASP A 2 16.06 -4.03 -7.39
N GLY A 3 14.81 -3.61 -7.59
CA GLY A 3 14.20 -3.49 -8.92
C GLY A 3 14.84 -2.36 -9.72
N ASP A 4 15.47 -2.70 -10.84
CA ASP A 4 16.19 -1.76 -11.71
C ASP A 4 15.29 -1.11 -12.78
N LYS A 5 14.25 -1.82 -13.22
CA LYS A 5 13.35 -1.42 -14.31
C LYS A 5 12.08 -2.24 -14.31
N TYR A 6 11.07 -1.80 -15.07
CA TYR A 6 9.93 -2.65 -15.44
C TYR A 6 9.87 -2.87 -16.95
N VAL A 7 9.40 -4.06 -17.32
CA VAL A 7 9.25 -4.51 -18.71
C VAL A 7 7.79 -4.43 -19.13
N ILE A 8 7.56 -4.04 -20.38
CA ILE A 8 6.23 -3.96 -20.97
C ILE A 8 6.05 -5.17 -21.88
N ILE A 9 5.02 -5.97 -21.58
CA ILE A 9 4.72 -7.23 -22.27
C ILE A 9 3.32 -7.12 -22.85
N ASP A 10 3.19 -7.38 -24.15
CA ASP A 10 1.91 -7.54 -24.82
C ASP A 10 1.36 -8.93 -24.52
N VAL A 11 0.20 -8.95 -23.87
CA VAL A 11 -0.54 -10.16 -23.50
C VAL A 11 -1.94 -10.21 -24.14
N ARG A 12 -2.13 -9.51 -25.27
CA ARG A 12 -3.39 -9.60 -26.07
C ARG A 12 -3.72 -11.03 -26.46
N ASP A 13 -2.69 -11.84 -26.72
CA ASP A 13 -2.78 -13.29 -26.70
C ASP A 13 -2.03 -13.80 -25.45
N ILE A 14 -2.77 -14.35 -24.48
CA ILE A 14 -2.20 -14.87 -23.24
C ILE A 14 -1.35 -16.12 -23.45
N TYR A 15 -1.48 -16.80 -24.59
CA TYR A 15 -0.69 -17.98 -24.95
C TYR A 15 0.57 -17.61 -25.74
N GLU A 16 0.66 -16.37 -26.24
CA GLU A 16 1.81 -15.87 -26.97
C GLU A 16 2.24 -14.47 -26.47
N PRO A 17 2.70 -14.36 -25.21
CA PRO A 17 3.15 -13.09 -24.65
C PRO A 17 4.41 -12.61 -25.39
N ARG A 18 4.46 -11.31 -25.72
CA ARG A 18 5.58 -10.70 -26.45
C ARG A 18 6.16 -9.52 -25.68
N TYR A 19 7.49 -9.47 -25.60
CA TYR A 19 8.19 -8.28 -25.13
C TYR A 19 7.94 -7.11 -26.10
N VAL A 20 7.58 -5.95 -25.55
CA VAL A 20 7.34 -4.71 -26.31
C VAL A 20 8.49 -3.73 -26.11
N SER A 21 8.71 -3.33 -24.86
CA SER A 21 9.74 -2.38 -24.47
C SER A 21 10.06 -2.50 -22.97
N GLU A 22 10.86 -1.59 -22.45
CA GLU A 22 11.13 -1.43 -21.02
C GLU A 22 11.30 0.04 -20.67
N TYR A 23 11.07 0.38 -19.40
CA TYR A 23 11.43 1.68 -18.87
C TYR A 23 12.43 1.52 -17.72
N ASN A 24 13.59 2.17 -17.87
CA ASN A 24 14.67 2.16 -16.88
C ASN A 24 14.92 3.59 -16.40
N HIS A 25 14.55 3.87 -15.15
CA HIS A 25 14.80 5.16 -14.51
C HIS A 25 16.20 5.19 -13.89
N PRO A 26 16.96 6.30 -13.99
CA PRO A 26 18.26 6.40 -13.32
C PRO A 26 18.18 6.15 -11.81
N ASN A 27 19.04 5.26 -11.29
CA ASN A 27 19.07 4.86 -9.88
C ASN A 27 17.75 4.26 -9.37
N SER A 28 16.99 3.60 -10.24
CA SER A 28 15.70 3.03 -9.86
C SER A 28 15.80 2.02 -8.74
N ARG A 29 14.73 1.96 -7.94
CA ARG A 29 14.54 1.00 -6.84
C ARG A 29 13.10 0.49 -6.83
N VAL A 30 12.59 0.13 -8.00
CA VAL A 30 11.20 -0.29 -8.22
C VAL A 30 10.79 -1.36 -7.21
N HIS A 31 9.79 -1.04 -6.41
CA HIS A 31 9.18 -1.94 -5.44
C HIS A 31 7.82 -2.43 -5.93
N ASP A 32 7.00 -1.51 -6.43
CA ASP A 32 5.66 -1.79 -6.93
C ASP A 32 5.36 -0.88 -8.13
N VAL A 33 4.46 -1.31 -9.00
CA VAL A 33 4.05 -0.56 -10.19
C VAL A 33 2.54 -0.66 -10.34
N TRP A 34 1.88 0.50 -10.43
CA TRP A 34 0.47 0.59 -10.79
C TRP A 34 0.33 1.27 -12.14
N VAL A 35 -0.52 0.75 -13.02
CA VAL A 35 -0.84 1.41 -14.30
C VAL A 35 -2.32 1.79 -14.28
N ASN A 36 -2.61 3.07 -14.42
CA ASN A 36 -3.96 3.59 -14.52
C ASN A 36 -4.07 4.50 -15.74
N ASP A 37 -5.00 4.16 -16.63
CA ASP A 37 -5.32 4.94 -17.82
C ASP A 37 -4.07 5.40 -18.60
N GLY A 38 -3.20 4.45 -18.95
CA GLY A 38 -1.99 4.74 -19.73
C GLY A 38 -0.85 5.42 -18.97
N ILE A 39 -0.99 5.67 -17.66
CA ILE A 39 0.08 6.21 -16.82
C ILE A 39 0.56 5.15 -15.84
N ALA A 40 1.86 4.87 -15.84
CA ALA A 40 2.54 4.00 -14.89
C ALA A 40 3.08 4.82 -13.71
N TYR A 41 2.86 4.32 -12.51
CA TYR A 41 3.29 4.88 -11.23
C TYR A 41 4.15 3.82 -10.54
N SER A 42 5.47 4.01 -10.52
CA SER A 42 6.37 3.13 -9.78
C SER A 42 6.67 3.72 -8.40
N SER A 43 6.51 2.87 -7.37
CA SER A 43 7.02 3.13 -6.04
C SER A 43 8.47 2.69 -5.99
N GLU A 44 9.38 3.63 -5.78
CA GLU A 44 10.81 3.38 -5.83
C GLU A 44 11.46 3.71 -4.48
N TRP A 45 11.76 2.67 -3.70
CA TRP A 45 12.23 2.82 -2.32
C TRP A 45 13.45 3.74 -2.24
N GLY A 46 13.40 4.82 -1.45
CA GLY A 46 14.49 5.79 -1.31
C GLY A 46 14.57 6.87 -2.40
N THR A 47 14.04 6.63 -3.61
CA THR A 47 13.99 7.62 -4.70
C THR A 47 12.60 8.28 -4.83
N GLY A 48 11.56 7.66 -4.26
CA GLY A 48 10.21 8.19 -4.16
C GLY A 48 9.26 7.55 -5.16
N VAL A 49 8.63 8.39 -5.99
CA VAL A 49 7.71 7.95 -7.04
C VAL A 49 8.27 8.37 -8.39
N VAL A 50 8.19 7.47 -9.37
CA VAL A 50 8.45 7.79 -10.78
C VAL A 50 7.17 7.56 -11.58
N VAL A 51 6.83 8.53 -12.41
CA VAL A 51 5.60 8.53 -13.21
C VAL A 51 5.96 8.59 -14.68
N VAL A 52 5.36 7.70 -15.46
CA VAL A 52 5.69 7.47 -16.87
C VAL A 52 4.42 7.31 -17.67
N ASP A 53 4.32 8.04 -18.77
CA ASP A 53 3.29 7.86 -19.77
C ASP A 53 3.64 6.63 -20.61
N VAL A 54 2.83 5.59 -20.50
CA VAL A 54 2.95 4.31 -21.21
C VAL A 54 1.84 4.14 -22.25
N GLY A 55 1.11 5.21 -22.59
CA GLY A 55 0.08 5.18 -23.61
C GLY A 55 -1.29 5.56 -23.09
N ASN A 56 -1.48 6.84 -22.81
CA ASN A 56 -2.75 7.62 -22.91
C ASN A 56 -2.54 9.05 -22.36
N GLY A 57 -1.34 9.38 -21.89
CA GLY A 57 -1.03 10.69 -21.34
C GLY A 57 -0.84 11.77 -22.40
N ARG A 58 -0.77 13.01 -21.91
CA ARG A 58 -0.49 14.20 -22.75
C ARG A 58 0.98 14.33 -23.16
N TRP A 59 1.86 13.47 -22.62
CA TRP A 59 3.31 13.54 -22.83
C TRP A 59 3.77 12.75 -24.07
N GLY A 60 2.86 12.02 -24.71
CA GLY A 60 3.11 11.32 -25.97
C GLY A 60 3.79 9.97 -25.78
N GLY A 61 3.67 9.38 -24.59
CA GLY A 61 4.16 8.04 -24.32
C GLY A 61 3.33 6.96 -25.00
N SER A 62 3.95 5.79 -25.21
CA SER A 62 3.28 4.58 -25.67
C SER A 62 3.89 3.34 -25.02
N PRO A 63 3.26 2.16 -25.14
CA PRO A 63 3.86 0.91 -24.68
C PRO A 63 5.21 0.61 -25.34
N GLU A 64 5.43 1.06 -26.57
CA GLU A 64 6.69 0.91 -27.33
C GLU A 64 7.73 1.98 -27.01
N SER A 65 7.27 3.18 -26.59
CA SER A 65 8.14 4.30 -26.26
C SER A 65 7.61 5.02 -25.01
N PRO A 66 7.84 4.47 -23.81
CA PRO A 66 7.44 5.10 -22.56
C PRO A 66 8.12 6.46 -22.37
N VAL A 67 7.37 7.45 -21.90
CA VAL A 67 7.87 8.82 -21.70
C VAL A 67 7.82 9.20 -20.23
N PHE A 68 8.95 9.62 -19.69
CA PHE A 68 9.01 10.16 -18.33
C PHE A 68 8.11 11.39 -18.18
N VAL A 69 7.31 11.41 -17.11
CA VAL A 69 6.42 12.52 -16.77
C VAL A 69 6.99 13.34 -15.62
N THR A 70 7.16 12.69 -14.46
CA THR A 70 7.63 13.35 -13.24
C THR A 70 8.26 12.33 -12.30
N SER A 71 9.04 12.83 -11.35
CA SER A 71 9.49 12.07 -10.20
C SER A 71 9.61 12.98 -8.99
N PHE A 72 9.26 12.47 -7.82
CA PHE A 72 9.42 13.23 -6.58
C PHE A 72 9.70 12.30 -5.40
N ALA A 73 10.53 12.77 -4.48
CA ALA A 73 10.82 12.07 -3.24
C ALA A 73 9.63 12.20 -2.28
N THR A 74 9.38 11.15 -1.52
CA THR A 74 8.40 11.18 -0.43
C THR A 74 9.08 11.50 0.90
N PRO A 75 8.42 12.21 1.83
CA PRO A 75 8.95 12.50 3.15
C PRO A 75 9.54 11.31 3.92
N SER A 76 8.97 10.11 3.78
CA SER A 76 9.46 8.91 4.46
C SER A 76 10.68 8.26 3.79
N GLY A 77 10.83 8.44 2.47
CA GLY A 77 11.79 7.69 1.65
C GLY A 77 11.54 6.19 1.60
N ALA A 78 10.41 5.69 2.12
CA ALA A 78 10.11 4.26 2.25
C ALA A 78 8.90 3.83 1.40
N THR A 79 8.66 4.55 0.30
CA THR A 79 7.52 4.32 -0.60
C THR A 79 7.54 2.93 -1.19
N HIS A 80 6.48 2.18 -0.91
CA HIS A 80 6.34 0.77 -1.22
C HIS A 80 5.26 0.53 -2.28
N ALA A 81 4.08 1.13 -2.12
CA ALA A 81 2.96 0.94 -3.03
C ALA A 81 2.32 2.28 -3.40
N ALA A 82 1.77 2.35 -4.60
CA ALA A 82 1.12 3.53 -5.16
C ALA A 82 -0.26 3.19 -5.69
N PHE A 83 -1.23 4.07 -5.47
CA PHE A 83 -2.58 3.95 -6.01
C PHE A 83 -3.12 5.32 -6.43
N PRO A 84 -3.23 5.61 -7.74
CA PRO A 84 -3.88 6.82 -8.24
C PRO A 84 -5.40 6.68 -8.13
N TYR A 85 -6.07 7.75 -7.74
CA TYR A 85 -7.53 7.77 -7.56
C TYR A 85 -8.11 9.13 -7.96
N PHE A 86 -8.99 9.12 -8.96
CA PHE A 86 -9.77 10.29 -9.32
C PHE A 86 -11.01 10.37 -8.43
N GLN A 87 -11.14 11.47 -7.69
CA GLN A 87 -12.29 11.72 -6.83
C GLN A 87 -13.29 12.64 -7.54
N GLU A 88 -14.45 12.08 -7.91
CA GLU A 88 -15.48 12.81 -8.66
C GLU A 88 -16.00 14.06 -7.95
N SER A 89 -16.19 13.97 -6.62
CA SER A 89 -16.82 15.04 -5.83
C SER A 89 -16.00 16.33 -5.75
N THR A 90 -14.67 16.23 -5.89
CA THR A 90 -13.77 17.40 -5.90
C THR A 90 -13.16 17.66 -7.27
N GLY A 91 -13.25 16.71 -8.20
CA GLY A 91 -12.56 16.76 -9.50
C GLY A 91 -11.04 16.64 -9.39
N LYS A 92 -10.51 16.22 -8.23
CA LYS A 92 -9.07 16.05 -7.99
C LYS A 92 -8.63 14.63 -8.26
N THR A 93 -7.40 14.48 -8.74
CA THR A 93 -6.70 13.19 -8.74
C THR A 93 -5.79 13.16 -7.53
N TYR A 94 -5.96 12.16 -6.67
CA TYR A 94 -5.08 11.90 -5.55
C TYR A 94 -4.15 10.73 -5.87
N LEU A 95 -2.90 10.80 -5.41
CA LEU A 95 -1.99 9.67 -5.39
C LEU A 95 -1.75 9.23 -3.95
N PHE A 96 -2.23 8.02 -3.63
CA PHE A 96 -2.03 7.37 -2.33
C PHE A 96 -0.74 6.57 -2.38
N LEU A 97 0.16 6.81 -1.43
CA LEU A 97 1.47 6.21 -1.36
C LEU A 97 1.66 5.56 0.00
N GLY A 98 1.81 4.24 0.03
CA GLY A 98 2.06 3.49 1.26
C GLY A 98 3.54 3.35 1.52
N ASP A 99 3.95 3.60 2.76
CA ASP A 99 5.27 3.22 3.25
C ASP A 99 5.35 1.72 3.50
N GLU A 100 6.56 1.15 3.51
CA GLU A 100 6.82 -0.15 4.13
C GLU A 100 8.08 -0.05 4.98
N ILE A 101 7.93 -0.18 6.30
CA ILE A 101 9.08 -0.20 7.20
C ILE A 101 8.92 -1.34 8.20
N MET A 102 9.63 -2.43 7.93
CA MET A 102 9.58 -3.71 8.64
C MET A 102 10.32 -3.72 9.99
N ASN A 103 10.26 -2.62 10.74
CA ASN A 103 10.76 -2.52 12.11
C ASN A 103 10.27 -1.23 12.79
N ARG A 104 10.39 -1.20 14.12
CA ARG A 104 10.15 0.00 14.94
C ARG A 104 11.38 0.46 15.72
N ARG A 105 12.59 0.22 15.19
CA ARG A 105 13.85 0.49 15.90
C ARG A 105 13.93 1.95 16.35
N GLY A 106 14.17 2.17 17.64
CA GLY A 106 14.28 3.50 18.24
C GLY A 106 12.95 4.14 18.65
N LEU A 107 11.81 3.44 18.45
CA LEU A 107 10.49 3.89 18.87
C LEU A 107 9.98 3.10 20.07
N ALA A 108 8.90 3.59 20.68
CA ALA A 108 8.08 2.77 21.57
C ALA A 108 7.59 1.53 20.80
N TRP A 109 7.60 0.37 21.48
CA TRP A 109 7.30 -0.93 20.87
C TRP A 109 8.25 -1.30 19.72
N ALA A 110 9.57 -1.11 19.92
CA ALA A 110 10.60 -1.43 18.92
C ALA A 110 10.62 -2.90 18.44
N GLY A 111 9.89 -3.77 19.12
CA GLY A 111 9.78 -5.20 18.86
C GLY A 111 10.32 -6.02 20.02
N TYR A 112 10.56 -7.29 19.73
CA TYR A 112 11.06 -8.27 20.68
C TYR A 112 12.59 -8.39 20.58
N PRO A 113 13.30 -8.71 21.67
CA PRO A 113 14.75 -8.92 21.62
C PRO A 113 15.09 -10.12 20.73
N ARG A 114 16.19 -10.05 19.98
CA ARG A 114 16.64 -11.14 19.09
C ARG A 114 16.87 -12.47 19.82
N SER A 115 17.10 -12.45 21.13
CA SER A 115 17.19 -13.65 21.95
C SER A 115 15.88 -14.45 22.00
N MET A 116 14.75 -13.84 21.65
CA MET A 116 13.44 -14.52 21.51
C MET A 116 13.22 -15.10 20.11
N GLY A 117 14.18 -14.97 19.18
CA GLY A 117 14.09 -15.50 17.82
C GLY A 117 13.71 -14.46 16.76
N SER A 118 13.18 -14.93 15.63
CA SER A 118 12.72 -14.12 14.50
C SER A 118 11.22 -14.25 14.30
N TYR A 119 10.59 -13.22 13.72
CA TYR A 119 9.20 -13.27 13.26
C TYR A 119 9.03 -14.24 12.07
N ALA A 120 10.12 -14.56 11.39
CA ALA A 120 10.15 -15.52 10.30
C ALA A 120 10.08 -16.97 10.79
N ASP A 121 10.31 -17.24 12.08
CA ASP A 121 10.37 -18.59 12.63
C ASP A 121 9.12 -18.90 13.47
N GLN A 122 8.59 -20.12 13.35
CA GLN A 122 7.56 -20.60 14.27
C GLN A 122 8.13 -20.80 15.68
N TYR A 123 7.25 -20.78 16.69
CA TYR A 123 7.66 -21.07 18.05
C TYR A 123 8.18 -22.51 18.17
N ASP A 124 9.41 -22.65 18.65
CA ASP A 124 10.05 -23.93 18.94
C ASP A 124 10.04 -24.19 20.46
N PRO A 125 9.30 -25.21 20.95
CA PRO A 125 9.23 -25.53 22.37
C PRO A 125 10.54 -26.09 22.95
N GLN A 126 11.47 -26.58 22.12
CA GLN A 126 12.75 -27.10 22.61
C GLN A 126 13.71 -25.97 22.97
N THR A 127 13.76 -24.92 22.14
CA THR A 127 14.62 -23.76 22.37
C THR A 127 13.92 -22.62 23.11
N GLY A 128 12.58 -22.60 23.11
CA GLY A 128 11.78 -21.53 23.70
C GLY A 128 11.82 -20.23 22.90
N THR A 129 12.17 -20.28 21.61
CA THR A 129 12.31 -19.10 20.73
C THR A 129 11.40 -19.19 19.50
N GLY A 130 11.26 -18.11 18.74
CA GLY A 130 10.36 -18.01 17.59
C GLY A 130 8.93 -17.62 17.96
N GLY A 131 8.05 -17.52 16.96
CA GLY A 131 6.64 -17.13 17.15
C GLY A 131 6.47 -15.71 17.67
N ILE A 132 7.42 -14.82 17.39
CA ILE A 132 7.34 -13.41 17.78
C ILE A 132 6.56 -12.62 16.71
N PRO A 133 5.57 -11.80 17.08
CA PRO A 133 4.93 -10.91 16.12
C PRO A 133 5.93 -9.92 15.51
N LEU A 134 5.86 -9.74 14.20
CA LEU A 134 6.55 -8.63 13.53
C LEU A 134 5.90 -7.31 13.94
N VAL A 135 6.72 -6.26 14.05
CA VAL A 135 6.29 -4.90 14.30
C VAL A 135 6.75 -4.00 13.17
N THR A 136 5.87 -3.12 12.72
CA THR A 136 6.10 -2.27 11.54
C THR A 136 5.79 -0.80 11.85
N ARG A 137 6.19 0.07 10.93
CA ARG A 137 5.83 1.50 10.94
C ARG A 137 5.68 2.01 9.53
N GLY A 138 5.23 3.25 9.42
CA GLY A 138 4.95 3.89 8.14
C GLY A 138 3.49 4.32 8.09
N TYR A 139 3.14 5.07 7.05
CA TYR A 139 1.82 5.62 6.89
C TYR A 139 1.46 5.82 5.42
N ILE A 140 0.19 6.10 5.15
CA ILE A 140 -0.25 6.46 3.82
C ILE A 140 -0.06 7.96 3.63
N GLN A 141 0.76 8.32 2.65
CA GLN A 141 0.98 9.68 2.19
C GLN A 141 0.02 9.97 1.03
N ILE A 142 -0.64 11.12 1.05
CA ILE A 142 -1.69 11.45 0.08
C ILE A 142 -1.30 12.74 -0.62
N PHE A 143 -1.03 12.65 -1.91
CA PHE A 143 -0.65 13.77 -2.75
C PHE A 143 -1.84 14.22 -3.60
N ASP A 144 -2.08 15.53 -3.68
CA ASP A 144 -2.83 16.10 -4.79
C ASP A 144 -1.96 15.96 -6.05
N PHE A 145 -2.45 15.15 -6.97
CA PHE A 145 -1.80 14.75 -8.21
C PHE A 145 -2.61 15.19 -9.43
N THR A 146 -3.48 16.20 -9.25
CA THR A 146 -4.28 16.78 -10.34
C THR A 146 -3.39 17.43 -11.40
N ASP A 147 -2.27 18.02 -10.98
CA ASP A 147 -1.17 18.44 -11.86
C ASP A 147 0.09 17.61 -11.56
N PRO A 148 0.41 16.59 -12.36
CA PRO A 148 1.56 15.71 -12.14
C PRO A 148 2.91 16.42 -12.07
N GLU A 149 3.05 17.59 -12.69
CA GLU A 149 4.28 18.38 -12.68
C GLU A 149 4.44 19.21 -11.39
N ASN A 150 3.38 19.32 -10.59
CA ASN A 150 3.31 20.10 -9.35
C ASN A 150 2.60 19.32 -8.22
N ALA A 151 3.00 18.07 -8.00
CA ALA A 151 2.41 17.23 -6.96
C ALA A 151 2.69 17.77 -5.54
N GLU A 152 1.66 17.84 -4.70
CA GLU A 152 1.76 18.34 -3.31
C GLU A 152 1.18 17.33 -2.32
N MET A 153 1.91 17.04 -1.24
CA MET A 153 1.37 16.21 -0.15
C MET A 153 0.36 17.02 0.67
N VAL A 154 -0.93 16.69 0.54
CA VAL A 154 -2.02 17.42 1.22
C VAL A 154 -2.51 16.72 2.48
N ALA A 155 -2.41 15.39 2.53
CA ALA A 155 -2.92 14.61 3.64
C ALA A 155 -2.06 13.37 3.94
N ARG A 156 -2.37 12.75 5.07
CA ARG A 156 -1.84 11.44 5.44
C ARG A 156 -2.85 10.65 6.23
N TYR A 157 -2.71 9.33 6.24
CA TYR A 157 -3.37 8.46 7.20
C TYR A 157 -2.29 7.71 7.97
N GLU A 158 -2.07 8.14 9.22
CA GLU A 158 -0.98 7.67 10.07
C GLU A 158 -1.53 7.14 11.39
N VAL A 159 -1.41 5.82 11.58
CA VAL A 159 -1.65 5.17 12.88
C VAL A 159 -0.30 4.99 13.59
N PRO A 160 -0.04 5.65 14.73
CA PRO A 160 1.32 5.77 15.32
C PRO A 160 2.07 4.46 15.66
N GLU A 161 1.36 3.34 15.71
CA GLU A 161 1.89 2.06 16.22
C GLU A 161 1.97 0.94 15.18
N PHE A 162 1.58 1.19 13.94
CA PHE A 162 1.53 0.18 12.89
C PHE A 162 2.14 0.71 11.59
N GLY A 163 2.47 -0.19 10.68
CA GLY A 163 2.94 0.12 9.33
C GLY A 163 1.95 -0.30 8.25
N THR A 164 2.15 0.26 7.07
CA THR A 164 1.33 0.05 5.88
C THR A 164 1.96 -0.97 4.95
N HIS A 165 1.15 -1.48 4.03
CA HIS A 165 1.59 -2.28 2.90
C HIS A 165 0.73 -1.90 1.67
N ASN A 166 0.20 -2.85 0.90
CA ASN A 166 -0.66 -2.55 -0.25
C ASN A 166 -2.04 -1.98 0.14
N MET A 167 -2.64 -1.28 -0.82
CA MET A 167 -3.90 -0.57 -0.65
C MET A 167 -4.78 -0.68 -1.87
N TRP A 168 -6.06 -0.42 -1.67
CA TRP A 168 -7.04 -0.26 -2.74
C TRP A 168 -7.99 0.89 -2.41
N ILE A 169 -8.37 1.69 -3.39
CA ILE A 169 -9.37 2.73 -3.22
C ILE A 169 -10.55 2.47 -4.17
N GLU A 170 -11.76 2.45 -3.63
CA GLU A 170 -13.02 2.30 -4.37
C GLU A 170 -14.13 3.03 -3.62
N ASP A 171 -14.98 3.76 -4.36
CA ASP A 171 -16.13 4.51 -3.82
C ASP A 171 -15.77 5.40 -2.61
N ASP A 172 -14.72 6.20 -2.75
CA ASP A 172 -14.18 7.08 -1.70
C ASP A 172 -13.81 6.35 -0.39
N LYS A 173 -13.48 5.06 -0.47
CA LYS A 173 -12.99 4.27 0.67
C LYS A 173 -11.61 3.71 0.37
N LEU A 174 -10.68 4.01 1.26
CA LEU A 174 -9.36 3.39 1.30
C LEU A 174 -9.47 2.07 2.09
N TYR A 175 -9.20 0.97 1.41
CA TYR A 175 -9.02 -0.37 1.98
C TYR A 175 -7.53 -0.62 2.12
N GLN A 176 -7.03 -0.56 3.35
CA GLN A 176 -5.60 -0.60 3.64
C GLN A 176 -5.22 -1.89 4.37
N ALA A 177 -4.22 -2.58 3.85
CA ALA A 177 -3.47 -3.57 4.61
C ALA A 177 -2.49 -2.84 5.55
N TYR A 178 -2.69 -2.95 6.85
CA TYR A 178 -1.92 -2.23 7.86
C TYR A 178 -1.07 -3.19 8.71
N TYR A 179 -0.55 -4.28 8.12
CA TYR A 179 0.23 -5.32 8.81
C TYR A 179 -0.41 -5.76 10.14
N GLU A 180 0.31 -5.63 11.25
CA GLU A 180 -0.16 -5.96 12.58
C GLU A 180 -1.26 -5.00 13.07
N GLY A 181 -1.44 -3.88 12.39
CA GLY A 181 -2.56 -2.95 12.45
C GLY A 181 -3.88 -3.47 11.86
N GLY A 182 -3.85 -4.56 11.08
CA GLY A 182 -5.03 -5.22 10.50
C GLY A 182 -5.55 -4.60 9.21
N LEU A 183 -6.71 -5.09 8.74
CA LEU A 183 -7.46 -4.44 7.67
C LEU A 183 -8.06 -3.16 8.24
N ARG A 184 -7.86 -2.05 7.54
CA ARG A 184 -8.47 -0.75 7.89
C ARG A 184 -9.23 -0.19 6.71
N VAL A 185 -10.43 0.32 6.98
CA VAL A 185 -11.26 1.00 5.99
C VAL A 185 -11.40 2.44 6.41
N VAL A 186 -11.02 3.37 5.54
CA VAL A 186 -10.96 4.80 5.84
C VAL A 186 -11.77 5.58 4.82
N ASP A 187 -12.58 6.53 5.31
CA ASP A 187 -13.31 7.49 4.49
C ASP A 187 -12.33 8.50 3.88
N VAL A 188 -12.20 8.45 2.56
CA VAL A 188 -11.38 9.37 1.78
C VAL A 188 -12.24 10.24 0.87
N SER A 189 -13.50 10.50 1.23
CA SER A 189 -14.40 11.39 0.50
C SER A 189 -14.14 12.88 0.78
N GLY A 190 -14.44 13.69 -0.23
CA GLY A 190 -14.26 15.14 -0.22
C GLY A 190 -12.80 15.56 -0.15
N GLU A 191 -12.58 16.85 0.09
CA GLU A 191 -11.23 17.39 0.14
C GLU A 191 -10.42 16.81 1.31
N LEU A 192 -9.24 16.30 0.99
CA LEU A 192 -8.33 15.67 1.94
C LEU A 192 -7.27 16.68 2.41
N MET A 193 -7.08 16.77 3.72
CA MET A 193 -6.11 17.67 4.36
C MET A 193 -5.64 17.05 5.68
N GLY A 194 -4.37 17.20 6.03
CA GLY A 194 -3.84 16.83 7.35
C GLY A 194 -3.90 15.32 7.64
N ASN A 195 -3.95 14.92 8.92
CA ASN A 195 -3.99 13.50 9.29
C ASN A 195 -5.43 12.98 9.39
N LEU A 196 -5.83 12.11 8.47
CA LEU A 196 -7.16 11.50 8.40
C LEU A 196 -7.48 10.64 9.65
N TYR A 197 -6.44 10.06 10.28
CA TYR A 197 -6.61 9.29 11.52
C TYR A 197 -7.16 10.17 12.65
N THR A 198 -6.56 11.35 12.88
CA THR A 198 -7.01 12.28 13.93
C THR A 198 -8.35 12.96 13.63
N GLN A 199 -8.83 12.87 12.39
CA GLN A 199 -10.15 13.36 12.00
C GLN A 199 -11.28 12.36 12.27
N GLY A 200 -10.95 11.13 12.70
CA GLY A 200 -11.95 10.09 12.94
C GLY A 200 -12.58 9.55 11.66
N ARG A 201 -11.86 9.59 10.53
CA ARG A 201 -12.31 9.07 9.23
C ARG A 201 -12.22 7.55 9.10
N GLU A 202 -11.67 6.86 10.09
CA GLU A 202 -11.65 5.39 10.12
C GLU A 202 -13.09 4.85 10.26
N ILE A 203 -13.53 4.09 9.25
CA ILE A 203 -14.85 3.48 9.18
C ILE A 203 -14.87 2.17 9.98
N ALA A 204 -13.86 1.32 9.76
CA ALA A 204 -13.78 0.00 10.37
C ALA A 204 -12.35 -0.51 10.45
N VAL A 205 -12.10 -1.39 11.43
CA VAL A 205 -10.86 -2.15 11.59
C VAL A 205 -11.22 -3.62 11.81
N PHE A 206 -10.49 -4.52 11.16
CA PHE A 206 -10.60 -5.96 11.40
C PHE A 206 -9.23 -6.59 11.62
N LYS A 207 -9.14 -7.41 12.66
CA LYS A 207 -7.91 -8.13 13.07
C LYS A 207 -8.11 -9.62 12.81
N SER A 208 -7.43 -10.14 11.80
CA SER A 208 -7.43 -11.54 11.36
C SER A 208 -6.59 -12.46 12.25
N ALA A 209 -6.63 -12.27 13.56
CA ALA A 209 -5.90 -13.12 14.50
C ALA A 209 -6.54 -14.53 14.55
N SER A 210 -5.70 -15.57 14.53
CA SER A 210 -6.14 -16.97 14.66
C SER A 210 -5.21 -17.72 15.62
N PRO A 211 -5.75 -18.53 16.57
CA PRO A 211 -4.93 -19.40 17.40
C PRO A 211 -4.14 -20.44 16.62
N ALA A 212 -4.58 -20.76 15.40
CA ALA A 212 -3.94 -21.72 14.50
C ALA A 212 -3.07 -21.05 13.42
N GLY A 213 -2.84 -19.73 13.49
CA GLY A 213 -1.99 -19.02 12.56
C GLY A 213 -0.50 -19.37 12.71
N TYR A 214 0.31 -19.06 11.69
CA TYR A 214 1.76 -19.24 11.69
C TYR A 214 2.42 -18.64 12.94
N THR A 215 2.06 -17.38 13.24
CA THR A 215 2.24 -16.77 14.55
C THR A 215 0.87 -16.74 15.25
N PRO A 216 0.66 -17.55 16.29
CA PRO A 216 -0.65 -17.64 16.95
C PRO A 216 -1.14 -16.29 17.48
N ASN A 217 -2.41 -15.99 17.23
CA ASN A 217 -3.11 -14.77 17.67
C ASN A 217 -2.48 -13.45 17.19
N ALA A 218 -1.61 -13.47 16.18
CA ALA A 218 -1.01 -12.27 15.61
C ALA A 218 -1.60 -11.98 14.22
N THR A 219 -2.18 -10.78 14.06
CA THR A 219 -2.59 -10.26 12.75
C THR A 219 -1.37 -9.78 11.97
N MET A 220 -1.36 -9.97 10.65
CA MET A 220 -0.33 -9.46 9.74
C MET A 220 -0.89 -9.31 8.31
N VAL A 221 -1.80 -8.35 8.12
CA VAL A 221 -2.49 -8.15 6.83
C VAL A 221 -1.53 -7.57 5.79
N TRP A 222 -1.47 -8.22 4.63
CA TRP A 222 -0.51 -7.95 3.56
C TRP A 222 -1.14 -7.21 2.37
N GLY A 223 -2.36 -7.57 1.96
CA GLY A 223 -3.04 -6.90 0.85
C GLY A 223 -4.55 -7.05 0.97
N ALA A 224 -5.28 -6.00 0.62
CA ALA A 224 -6.74 -5.94 0.71
C ALA A 224 -7.33 -5.44 -0.61
N GLN A 225 -8.43 -6.07 -1.04
CA GLN A 225 -9.14 -5.68 -2.25
C GLN A 225 -10.65 -5.86 -2.06
N PRO A 226 -11.46 -4.81 -2.30
CA PRO A 226 -12.90 -4.95 -2.40
C PRO A 226 -13.28 -5.73 -3.66
N HIS A 227 -14.26 -6.62 -3.53
CA HIS A 227 -14.85 -7.33 -4.67
C HIS A 227 -16.25 -7.84 -4.32
N LYS A 228 -17.25 -7.54 -5.16
CA LYS A 228 -18.64 -8.05 -5.03
C LYS A 228 -19.21 -7.86 -3.61
N GLY A 229 -19.04 -6.65 -3.06
CA GLY A 229 -19.56 -6.27 -1.73
C GLY A 229 -18.86 -6.92 -0.54
N HIS A 230 -17.71 -7.56 -0.76
CA HIS A 230 -16.82 -8.07 0.28
C HIS A 230 -15.47 -7.38 0.17
N VAL A 231 -14.68 -7.45 1.23
CA VAL A 231 -13.25 -7.13 1.22
C VAL A 231 -12.51 -8.45 1.41
N PHE A 232 -11.78 -8.85 0.38
CA PHE A 232 -10.86 -9.98 0.45
C PHE A 232 -9.50 -9.46 0.87
N PHE A 233 -8.84 -10.14 1.78
CA PHE A 233 -7.48 -9.76 2.18
C PHE A 233 -6.66 -10.95 2.64
N ALA A 234 -5.36 -10.90 2.34
CA ALA A 234 -4.40 -11.89 2.79
C ALA A 234 -3.73 -11.43 4.09
N ASP A 235 -3.57 -12.36 5.02
CA ASP A 235 -2.81 -12.23 6.25
C ASP A 235 -1.69 -13.27 6.25
N THR A 236 -0.43 -12.85 6.45
CA THR A 236 0.71 -13.79 6.38
C THR A 236 0.75 -14.78 7.53
N ASN A 237 0.05 -14.53 8.63
CA ASN A 237 -0.07 -15.48 9.73
C ASN A 237 -1.29 -16.39 9.57
N SER A 238 -2.42 -15.89 9.10
CA SER A 238 -3.71 -16.61 9.18
C SER A 238 -4.37 -16.93 7.83
N GLY A 239 -3.75 -16.57 6.71
CA GLY A 239 -4.22 -16.93 5.37
C GLY A 239 -5.19 -15.93 4.75
N LEU A 240 -6.10 -16.40 3.89
CA LEU A 240 -7.06 -15.56 3.16
C LEU A 240 -8.36 -15.37 3.95
N TRP A 241 -8.82 -14.13 4.04
CA TRP A 241 -10.07 -13.76 4.69
C TRP A 241 -11.01 -13.06 3.70
N ALA A 242 -12.30 -13.18 3.98
CA ALA A 242 -13.35 -12.42 3.31
C ALA A 242 -14.28 -11.83 4.37
N VAL A 243 -14.39 -10.50 4.42
CA VAL A 243 -15.27 -9.79 5.34
C VAL A 243 -16.24 -8.90 4.58
N LYS A 244 -17.34 -8.53 5.22
CA LYS A 244 -18.31 -7.60 4.66
C LYS A 244 -18.40 -6.36 5.53
N LEU A 245 -18.23 -5.20 4.92
CA LEU A 245 -18.48 -3.94 5.59
C LEU A 245 -20.00 -3.79 5.79
N LEU A 246 -20.43 -3.73 7.05
CA LEU A 246 -21.83 -3.56 7.40
C LEU A 246 -22.17 -2.07 7.50
N PRO A 247 -23.42 -1.67 7.19
CA PRO A 247 -23.88 -0.32 7.44
C PRO A 247 -23.69 0.05 8.92
N ARG A 248 -23.35 1.31 9.17
CA ARG A 248 -23.18 1.83 10.53
C ARG A 248 -24.52 1.72 11.28
N THR A 249 -24.64 0.74 12.18
CA THR A 249 -25.78 0.67 13.09
C THR A 249 -25.59 1.70 14.19
N ARG A 250 -26.57 2.57 14.42
CA ARG A 250 -26.57 3.41 15.63
C ARG A 250 -26.48 2.48 16.84
N PRO A 251 -25.63 2.76 17.85
CA PRO A 251 -25.65 2.01 19.08
C PRO A 251 -27.08 2.03 19.63
N VAL A 252 -27.61 0.85 19.97
CA VAL A 252 -28.80 0.79 20.82
C VAL A 252 -28.31 1.28 22.18
N SER A 253 -28.73 2.49 22.56
CA SER A 253 -28.50 3.06 23.89
C SER A 253 -29.34 2.32 24.93
#